data_AF-A0A3B0PCT9-F1
#
_entry.id   AF-A0A3B0PCT9-F1
#
_cell.length_a   1.000
_cell.length_b   1.000
_cell.length_c   1.000
_cell.angle_alpha   90.00
_cell.angle_beta   90.00
_cell.angle_gamma   90.00
#
_symmetry.space_group_name_H-M   'P 1'
#
loop_
_entity.id
_entity.type
_entity.pdbx_description
1 polymer ?
#
loop_
_entity_poly.entity_id
_entity_poly.type
_entity_poly.pdbx_seq_one_letter_code
_entity_poly.pdbx_strand_id
1 'polypeptide(L)'
;MAKFLLKNDNISSQKLDVIIDLQENSLNNYKDVVAHLKENNAEETYKFADIRQQEFESKYKRYLKNFKKYDLNSEDELQLNLLIDTILVIKNIERINDHLVNIVEYFVYIKESSFFFDKKI
;
A
#
# COMPACT_ATOMS: atom_id res chain seq x y z
N MET A 1 -2.44 0.01 12.64
CA MET A 1 -2.45 -1.40 13.10
C MET A 1 -2.83 -1.53 14.59
N ALA A 2 -2.08 -0.97 15.55
CA ALA A 2 -2.38 -1.15 16.98
C ALA A 2 -3.83 -0.80 17.39
N LYS A 3 -4.33 0.39 17.00
CA LYS A 3 -5.73 0.80 17.27
C LYS A 3 -6.78 -0.14 16.65
N PHE A 4 -6.47 -0.70 15.48
CA PHE A 4 -7.36 -1.65 14.80
C PHE A 4 -7.44 -2.97 15.57
N LEU A 5 -6.29 -3.52 15.99
CA LEU A 5 -6.22 -4.75 16.78
C LEU A 5 -6.92 -4.61 18.15
N LEU A 6 -6.78 -3.45 18.80
CA LEU A 6 -7.48 -3.17 20.06
C LEU A 6 -9.01 -3.10 19.89
N LYS A 7 -9.48 -2.63 18.74
CA LYS A 7 -10.92 -2.51 18.43
C LYS A 7 -11.53 -3.81 17.91
N ASN A 8 -10.72 -4.69 17.31
CA ASN A 8 -11.16 -5.89 16.60
C ASN A 8 -10.44 -7.13 17.14
N ASP A 9 -10.64 -7.42 18.42
CA ASP A 9 -10.06 -8.56 19.14
C ASP A 9 -10.49 -9.93 18.59
N ASN A 10 -11.68 -10.01 18.00
CA ASN A 10 -12.24 -11.22 17.40
C ASN A 10 -11.96 -11.35 15.88
N ILE A 11 -10.96 -10.65 15.35
CA ILE A 11 -10.61 -10.73 13.93
C ILE A 11 -10.23 -12.17 13.55
N SER A 12 -10.72 -12.63 12.40
CA SER A 12 -10.35 -13.95 11.88
C SER A 12 -8.88 -14.00 11.45
N SER A 13 -8.24 -15.17 11.61
CA SER A 13 -6.87 -15.39 11.14
C SER A 13 -6.71 -15.03 9.67
N GLN A 14 -7.67 -15.41 8.82
CA GLN A 14 -7.65 -15.08 7.39
C GLN A 14 -7.58 -13.58 7.11
N LYS A 15 -8.38 -12.74 7.82
CA LYS A 15 -8.35 -11.28 7.65
C LYS A 15 -7.02 -10.70 8.17
N LEU A 16 -6.50 -11.25 9.26
CA LEU A 16 -5.21 -10.85 9.83
C LEU A 16 -4.04 -11.21 8.90
N ASP A 17 -4.04 -12.39 8.31
CA ASP A 17 -3.01 -12.87 7.38
C ASP A 17 -2.92 -11.95 6.16
N VAL A 18 -4.05 -11.49 5.63
CA VAL A 18 -4.09 -10.49 4.54
C VAL A 18 -3.41 -9.18 4.95
N ILE A 19 -3.67 -8.70 6.17
CA ILE A 19 -3.08 -7.45 6.65
C ILE A 19 -1.56 -7.62 6.83
N ILE A 20 -1.12 -8.74 7.41
CA ILE A 20 0.30 -9.05 7.60
C ILE A 20 1.01 -9.14 6.25
N ASP A 21 0.46 -9.89 5.30
CA ASP A 21 1.04 -10.09 3.98
C ASP A 21 1.16 -8.78 3.18
N LEU A 22 0.16 -7.89 3.24
CA LEU A 22 0.26 -6.56 2.64
C LEU A 22 1.28 -5.67 3.37
N GLN A 23 1.33 -5.73 4.70
CA GLN A 23 2.29 -4.96 5.49
C GLN A 23 3.74 -5.38 5.18
N GLU A 24 4.01 -6.68 5.11
CA GLU A 24 5.32 -7.21 4.75
C GLU A 24 5.71 -6.83 3.32
N ASN A 25 4.77 -6.95 2.38
CA ASN A 25 5.02 -6.55 0.99
C ASN A 25 5.34 -5.04 0.87
N SER A 26 4.61 -4.19 1.59
CA SER A 26 4.89 -2.74 1.65
C SER A 26 6.26 -2.44 2.26
N LEU A 27 6.62 -3.13 3.35
CA LEU A 27 7.93 -2.96 3.99
C LEU A 27 9.08 -3.42 3.09
N ASN A 28 8.89 -4.52 2.36
CA ASN A 28 9.88 -5.01 1.40
C ASN A 28 10.02 -4.05 0.21
N ASN A 29 8.92 -3.53 -0.32
CA ASN A 29 8.95 -2.48 -1.34
C ASN A 29 9.74 -1.26 -0.88
N TYR A 30 9.48 -0.77 0.34
CA TYR A 30 10.25 0.32 0.92
C TYR A 30 11.76 0.02 0.96
N LYS A 31 12.15 -1.15 1.48
CA LYS A 31 13.56 -1.54 1.58
C LYS A 31 14.23 -1.61 0.20
N ASP A 32 13.55 -2.22 -0.77
CA ASP A 32 14.10 -2.46 -2.10
C ASP A 32 14.25 -1.14 -2.87
N VAL A 33 13.24 -0.26 -2.82
CA VAL A 33 13.31 1.06 -3.45
C VAL A 33 14.41 1.93 -2.83
N VAL A 34 14.54 1.91 -1.51
CA VAL A 34 15.61 2.66 -0.81
C VAL A 34 17.00 2.09 -1.13
N ALA A 35 17.14 0.77 -1.30
CA ALA A 35 18.38 0.18 -1.76
C ALA A 35 18.70 0.62 -3.19
N HIS A 36 17.71 0.58 -4.08
CA HIS A 36 17.85 1.00 -5.47
C HIS A 36 18.25 2.48 -5.61
N LEU A 37 17.71 3.35 -4.75
CA LEU A 37 18.07 4.78 -4.67
C LEU A 37 19.56 5.01 -4.38
N LYS A 38 20.21 4.11 -3.64
CA LYS A 38 21.63 4.23 -3.30
C LYS A 38 22.56 3.85 -4.45
N GLU A 39 22.12 2.93 -5.31
CA GLU A 39 22.97 2.27 -6.30
C GLU A 39 22.81 2.86 -7.70
N ASN A 40 21.63 3.39 -8.03
CA ASN A 40 21.27 3.73 -9.42
C ASN A 40 21.03 5.23 -9.65
N ASN A 41 20.81 5.59 -10.91
CA ASN A 41 20.36 6.94 -11.25
C ASN A 41 18.89 7.15 -10.86
N ALA A 42 18.48 8.42 -10.89
CA ALA A 42 17.17 8.84 -10.40
C ALA A 42 16.03 8.25 -11.25
N GLU A 43 16.12 8.35 -12.57
CA GLU A 43 15.10 7.86 -13.51
C GLU A 43 14.84 6.35 -13.39
N GLU A 44 15.89 5.52 -13.32
CA GLU A 44 15.76 4.07 -13.15
C GLU A 44 15.07 3.71 -11.85
N THR A 45 15.38 4.44 -10.78
CA THR A 45 14.76 4.20 -9.48
C THR A 45 13.28 4.57 -9.46
N TYR A 46 12.88 5.63 -10.17
CA TYR A 46 11.47 5.96 -10.36
C TYR A 46 10.72 4.85 -11.09
N LYS A 47 11.25 4.36 -12.22
CA LYS A 47 10.62 3.24 -12.96
C LYS A 47 10.50 1.98 -12.11
N PHE A 48 11.53 1.67 -11.34
CA PHE A 48 11.50 0.54 -10.41
C PHE A 48 10.42 0.71 -9.33
N ALA A 49 10.31 1.90 -8.72
CA ALA A 49 9.31 2.18 -7.70
C ALA A 49 7.87 2.12 -8.24
N ASP A 50 7.63 2.65 -9.44
CA ASP A 50 6.32 2.59 -10.12
C ASP A 50 5.89 1.14 -10.40
N ILE A 51 6.80 0.28 -10.90
CA ILE A 51 6.52 -1.14 -11.10
C ILE A 51 6.12 -1.81 -9.77
N ARG A 52 6.89 -1.58 -8.70
CA ARG A 52 6.59 -2.13 -7.36
C ARG A 52 5.26 -1.65 -6.81
N GLN A 53 4.89 -0.40 -7.07
CA GLN A 53 3.59 0.16 -6.68
C GLN A 53 2.46 -0.54 -7.45
N GLN A 54 2.60 -0.74 -8.76
CA GLN A 54 1.59 -1.42 -9.59
C GLN A 54 1.41 -2.90 -9.19
N GLU A 55 2.49 -3.60 -8.85
CA GLU A 55 2.45 -4.96 -8.31
C GLU A 55 1.72 -5.02 -6.97
N PHE A 56 2.04 -4.08 -6.06
CA PHE A 56 1.35 -3.94 -4.78
C PHE A 56 -0.14 -3.66 -4.98
N GLU A 57 -0.49 -2.70 -5.83
CA GLU A 57 -1.87 -2.27 -6.08
C GLU A 57 -2.70 -3.42 -6.68
N SER A 58 -2.09 -4.22 -7.56
CA SER A 58 -2.72 -5.43 -8.11
C SER A 58 -3.05 -6.45 -7.01
N LYS A 59 -2.13 -6.66 -6.07
CA LYS A 59 -2.33 -7.55 -4.91
C LYS A 59 -3.40 -7.01 -3.96
N TYR A 60 -3.36 -5.72 -3.65
CA TYR A 60 -4.34 -5.01 -2.84
C TYR A 60 -5.76 -5.10 -3.45
N LYS A 61 -5.91 -4.79 -4.74
CA LYS A 61 -7.18 -4.90 -5.48
C LYS A 61 -7.73 -6.33 -5.45
N ARG A 62 -6.87 -7.35 -5.52
CA ARG A 62 -7.27 -8.75 -5.38
C ARG A 62 -7.87 -9.05 -4.01
N TYR A 63 -7.26 -8.57 -2.92
CA TYR A 63 -7.81 -8.76 -1.58
C TYR A 63 -9.13 -8.02 -1.36
N LEU A 64 -9.27 -6.79 -1.85
CA LEU A 64 -10.54 -6.07 -1.81
C LEU A 64 -11.67 -6.82 -2.51
N LYS A 65 -11.40 -7.39 -3.70
CA LYS A 65 -12.38 -8.21 -4.43
C LYS A 65 -12.80 -9.44 -3.62
N ASN A 66 -11.86 -10.07 -2.91
CA ASN A 66 -12.17 -11.22 -2.07
C ASN A 66 -13.10 -10.82 -0.91
N PHE A 67 -12.81 -9.74 -0.19
CA PHE A 67 -13.70 -9.26 0.88
C PHE A 67 -15.10 -8.92 0.40
N LYS A 68 -15.21 -8.28 -0.78
CA LYS A 68 -16.50 -7.94 -1.41
C LYS A 68 -17.41 -9.17 -1.61
N LYS A 69 -16.82 -10.34 -1.86
CA LYS A 69 -17.56 -11.58 -2.17
C LYS A 69 -18.17 -12.24 -0.92
N TYR A 70 -17.57 -12.05 0.26
CA TYR A 70 -17.91 -12.81 1.47
C TYR A 70 -18.61 -11.98 2.55
N ASP A 71 -18.32 -10.68 2.67
CA ASP A 71 -18.71 -9.92 3.87
C ASP A 71 -19.83 -8.88 3.61
N LEU A 72 -20.10 -8.46 2.37
CA LEU A 72 -21.09 -7.38 2.09
C LEU A 72 -22.55 -7.80 2.16
N ASN A 73 -22.84 -9.10 2.21
CA ASN A 73 -24.20 -9.62 2.35
C ASN A 73 -24.56 -9.94 3.82
N SER A 74 -23.71 -9.55 4.76
CA SER A 74 -23.97 -9.74 6.19
C SER A 74 -24.98 -8.71 6.68
N GLU A 75 -26.04 -9.19 7.35
CA GLU A 75 -26.95 -8.34 8.13
C GLU A 75 -26.40 -8.04 9.54
N ASP A 76 -25.28 -8.67 9.92
CA ASP A 76 -24.60 -8.45 11.20
C ASP A 76 -23.75 -7.17 11.14
N GLU A 77 -24.19 -6.13 11.87
CA GLU A 77 -23.53 -4.84 12.00
C GLU A 77 -22.08 -4.96 12.51
N LEU A 78 -21.80 -5.93 13.38
CA LEU A 78 -20.45 -6.13 13.92
C LEU A 78 -19.51 -6.65 12.83
N GLN A 79 -19.97 -7.58 12.00
CA GLN A 79 -19.20 -8.08 10.85
C GLN A 79 -18.97 -6.99 9.80
N LEU A 80 -19.98 -6.14 9.56
CA LEU A 80 -19.85 -5.01 8.65
C LEU A 80 -18.82 -3.98 9.15
N ASN A 81 -18.85 -3.67 10.44
CA ASN A 81 -17.87 -2.77 11.07
C ASN A 81 -16.44 -3.34 10.99
N LEU A 82 -16.27 -4.63 11.27
CA LEU A 82 -14.98 -5.30 11.13
C LEU A 82 -14.47 -5.26 9.69
N LEU A 83 -15.34 -5.47 8.70
CA LEU A 83 -15.00 -5.36 7.28
C LEU A 83 -14.52 -3.95 6.94
N ILE A 84 -15.27 -2.92 7.34
CA ILE A 84 -14.93 -1.52 7.08
C ILE A 84 -13.58 -1.19 7.69
N ASP A 85 -13.37 -1.54 8.95
CA ASP A 85 -12.10 -1.33 9.65
C ASP A 85 -10.94 -2.05 8.95
N THR A 86 -11.17 -3.28 8.47
CA THR A 86 -10.17 -4.06 7.72
C THR A 86 -9.79 -3.33 6.43
N ILE A 87 -10.78 -2.88 5.66
CA ILE A 87 -10.57 -2.10 4.42
C ILE A 87 -9.77 -0.82 4.71
N LEU A 88 -10.09 -0.12 5.79
CA LEU A 88 -9.39 1.10 6.19
C LEU A 88 -7.92 0.84 6.53
N VAL A 89 -7.62 -0.27 7.22
CA VAL A 89 -6.22 -0.63 7.52
C VAL A 89 -5.45 -0.95 6.26
N ILE A 90 -5.97 -1.80 5.37
CA ILE A 90 -5.25 -2.17 4.15
C ILE A 90 -5.07 -0.98 3.19
N LYS A 91 -6.03 -0.05 3.15
CA LYS A 91 -5.91 1.22 2.41
C LYS A 91 -4.80 2.10 2.98
N ASN A 92 -4.65 2.14 4.30
CA ASN A 92 -3.54 2.89 4.91
C ASN A 92 -2.18 2.25 4.61
N ILE A 93 -2.11 0.93 4.42
CA ILE A 93 -0.89 0.25 3.96
C ILE A 93 -0.62 0.59 2.49
N GLU A 94 -1.64 0.62 1.64
CA GLU A 94 -1.50 1.04 0.24
C GLU A 94 -0.93 2.46 0.11
N ARG A 95 -1.43 3.41 0.89
CA ARG A 95 -0.87 4.78 0.96
C ARG A 95 0.61 4.86 1.29
N ILE A 96 1.17 3.90 2.03
CA ILE A 96 2.62 3.87 2.30
C ILE A 96 3.38 3.66 0.98
N ASN A 97 2.87 2.82 0.09
CA ASN A 97 3.49 2.57 -1.21
C ASN A 97 3.33 3.78 -2.15
N ASP A 98 2.17 4.46 -2.14
CA ASP A 98 1.98 5.71 -2.89
C ASP A 98 2.97 6.79 -2.44
N HIS A 99 3.11 6.96 -1.12
CA HIS A 99 4.06 7.92 -0.57
C HIS A 99 5.51 7.56 -0.88
N LEU A 100 5.84 6.28 -0.99
CA LEU A 100 7.17 5.84 -1.41
C LEU A 100 7.50 6.32 -2.83
N VAL A 101 6.57 6.19 -3.78
CA VAL A 101 6.75 6.68 -5.14
C VAL A 101 6.92 8.21 -5.15
N ASN A 102 6.07 8.94 -4.41
CA ASN A 102 6.22 10.39 -4.28
C ASN A 102 7.61 10.80 -3.74
N ILE A 103 8.14 10.07 -2.75
CA ILE A 103 9.49 10.33 -2.21
C ILE A 103 10.56 10.15 -3.29
N VAL A 104 10.44 9.09 -4.11
CA VAL A 104 11.35 8.85 -5.23
C VAL A 104 11.25 9.96 -6.27
N GLU A 105 10.04 10.39 -6.63
CA GLU A 105 9.82 11.53 -7.55
C GLU A 105 10.52 12.81 -7.07
N TYR A 106 10.38 13.14 -5.78
CA TYR A 106 11.07 14.30 -5.20
C TYR A 106 12.58 14.13 -5.19
N PHE A 107 13.08 12.92 -4.94
CA PHE A 107 14.51 12.66 -4.99
C PHE A 107 15.08 12.84 -6.41
N VAL A 108 14.36 12.34 -7.43
CA VAL A 108 14.69 12.58 -8.85
C VAL A 108 14.73 14.08 -9.14
N TYR A 109 13.70 14.80 -8.71
CA TYR A 109 13.60 16.25 -8.90
C TYR A 109 14.82 17.00 -8.33
N ILE A 110 15.21 16.67 -7.08
CA ILE A 110 16.36 17.31 -6.42
C ILE A 110 17.68 16.95 -7.13
N LYS A 111 17.88 15.67 -7.48
CA LYS A 111 19.14 15.19 -8.05
C LYS A 111 19.37 15.72 -9.48
N GLU A 112 18.32 15.79 -10.29
CA GLU A 112 18.45 16.15 -11.70
C GLU A 112 18.30 17.65 -11.94
N SER A 113 17.87 18.44 -10.93
CA SER A 113 17.72 19.92 -10.99
C SER A 113 16.89 20.46 -12.19
N SER A 114 16.34 19.58 -13.02
CA SER A 114 15.82 19.87 -14.36
C SER A 114 15.18 18.62 -14.97
N PHE A 115 13.99 18.23 -14.50
CA PHE A 115 13.10 17.35 -15.30
C PHE A 115 11.65 17.82 -15.19
N PHE A 116 11.03 17.93 -16.37
CA PHE A 116 9.83 18.70 -16.67
C PHE A 116 8.55 18.13 -16.03
N PHE A 117 7.79 18.96 -15.34
CA PHE A 117 6.32 18.85 -15.34
C PHE A 117 5.70 20.24 -15.40
N ASP A 118 5.15 20.56 -16.57
CA ASP A 118 3.89 21.29 -16.64
C ASP A 118 2.85 20.41 -15.95
N LYS A 119 2.76 20.54 -14.63
CA LYS A 119 1.66 19.97 -13.86
C LYS A 119 0.41 20.70 -14.38
N LYS A 120 -0.36 20.07 -15.27
CA LYS A 120 -1.65 20.63 -15.71
C LYS A 120 -2.51 20.80 -14.46
N ILE A 121 -2.60 22.05 -14.01
CA ILE A 121 -3.55 22.55 -13.01
C ILE A 121 -4.95 22.48 -13.63
#